data_AF-A0A9E3DHD4-F1
#
_entry.id   AF-A0A9E3DHD4-F1
#
_cell.length_a   1.000
_cell.length_b   1.000
_cell.length_c   1.000
_cell.angle_alpha   90.00
_cell.angle_beta   90.00
_cell.angle_gamma   90.00
#
_symmetry.space_group_name_H-M   'P 1'
#
loop_
_entity.id
_entity.type
_entity.pdbx_description
1 polymer ?
#
loop_
_entity_poly.entity_id
_entity_poly.type
_entity_poly.pdbx_seq_one_letter_code
_entity_poly.pdbx_strand_id
1 'polypeptide(L)' 'MSDFRELESLLAEATRITTCPGVMMWGASALAADGVIVRGLSTTARGLPAMLARFWSFARRFLTGEEAVPPRKLK' A
#
# COMPACT_ATOMS: atom_id res chain seq x y z
N MET A 1 -15.91 5.15 -11.68
CA MET A 1 -15.83 5.20 -10.20
C MET A 1 -15.66 3.82 -9.56
N SER A 2 -15.20 2.78 -10.29
CA SER A 2 -15.08 1.41 -9.75
C SER A 2 -13.66 1.03 -9.33
N ASP A 3 -12.66 1.62 -9.99
CA ASP A 3 -11.26 1.18 -9.92
C ASP A 3 -10.63 1.38 -8.54
N PHE A 4 -10.99 2.46 -7.81
CA PHE A 4 -10.45 2.71 -6.48
C PHE A 4 -10.97 1.76 -5.41
N ARG A 5 -12.20 1.26 -5.55
CA ARG A 5 -12.80 0.31 -4.61
C ARG A 5 -12.23 -1.10 -4.80
N GLU A 6 -11.96 -1.47 -6.05
CA GLU A 6 -11.21 -2.68 -6.38
C GLU A 6 -9.77 -2.58 -5.86
N LEU A 7 -9.11 -1.44 -6.10
CA LEU A 7 -7.76 -1.18 -5.59
C LEU A 7 -7.71 -1.24 -4.06
N GLU A 8 -8.68 -0.65 -3.36
CA GLU A 8 -8.81 -0.75 -1.90
C GLU A 8 -8.90 -2.21 -1.46
N SER A 9 -9.76 -3.00 -2.11
CA SER A 9 -9.96 -4.41 -1.75
C SER A 9 -8.68 -5.24 -1.94
N LEU A 10 -7.96 -5.01 -3.05
CA LEU A 10 -6.69 -5.68 -3.32
C LEU A 10 -5.60 -5.25 -2.33
N LEU A 11 -5.49 -3.96 -2.04
CA LEU A 11 -4.53 -3.45 -1.07
C LEU A 11 -4.87 -3.91 0.36
N ALA A 12 -6.14 -3.98 0.71
CA ALA A 12 -6.59 -4.52 1.98
C ALA A 12 -6.18 -5.99 2.13
N GLU A 13 -6.33 -6.81 1.09
CA GLU A 13 -5.83 -8.19 1.11
C GLU A 13 -4.31 -8.25 1.27
N ALA A 14 -3.58 -7.45 0.49
CA ALA A 14 -2.12 -7.39 0.61
C ALA A 14 -1.68 -6.94 2.03
N THR A 15 -2.40 -6.01 2.66
CA THR A 15 -2.12 -5.57 4.04
C THR A 15 -2.36 -6.67 5.07
N ARG A 16 -3.36 -7.54 4.87
CA ARG A 16 -3.61 -8.69 5.75
C ARG A 16 -2.48 -9.71 5.68
N ILE A 17 -2.02 -10.06 4.47
CA ILE A 17 -0.93 -11.03 4.26
C ILE A 17 0.39 -10.52 4.85
N THR A 18 0.62 -9.21 4.82
CA THR A 18 1.89 -8.58 5.24
C THR A 18 1.88 -8.13 6.70
N THR A 19 0.74 -8.20 7.37
CA THR A 19 0.63 -7.89 8.80
C THR A 19 1.23 -9.01 9.63
N CYS A 20 2.13 -8.64 10.53
CA CYS A 20 2.75 -9.49 11.53
C CYS A 20 2.42 -8.91 12.93
N PRO A 21 1.40 -9.44 13.63
CA PRO A 21 0.95 -8.91 14.91
C PRO A 21 2.10 -8.78 15.92
N GLY A 22 2.14 -7.66 16.65
CA GLY A 22 3.19 -7.35 17.63
C GLY A 22 4.50 -6.82 17.03
N VAL A 23 4.67 -6.89 15.72
CA VAL A 23 5.87 -6.36 15.02
C VAL A 23 5.50 -5.26 14.04
N MET A 24 4.54 -5.55 13.15
CA MET A 24 4.18 -4.68 12.04
C MET A 24 2.73 -4.88 11.62
N MET A 25 1.92 -3.83 11.66
CA MET A 25 0.53 -3.85 11.23
C MET A 25 0.33 -2.92 10.04
N TRP A 26 -0.50 -3.36 9.10
CA TRP A 26 -0.86 -2.59 7.91
C TRP A 26 -2.37 -2.43 7.77
N GLY A 27 -2.78 -1.37 7.10
CA GLY A 27 -4.17 -1.19 6.70
C GLY A 27 -4.28 -0.33 5.45
N ALA A 28 -5.28 -0.64 4.62
CA ALA A 28 -5.67 0.18 3.47
C ALA A 28 -7.09 0.72 3.66
N SER A 29 -7.36 1.91 3.13
CA SER A 29 -8.70 2.50 3.17
C SER A 29 -8.90 3.44 1.99
N ALA A 30 -10.10 3.47 1.41
CA ALA A 30 -10.49 4.51 0.47
C ALA A 30 -10.65 5.86 1.18
N LEU A 31 -10.24 6.93 0.49
CA LEU A 31 -10.43 8.31 0.91
C LEU A 31 -11.73 8.85 0.30
N ALA A 32 -12.36 9.80 0.99
CA ALA A 32 -13.57 10.46 0.49
C ALA A 32 -13.36 11.21 -0.84
N ALA A 33 -12.11 11.59 -1.15
CA ALA A 33 -11.72 12.31 -2.35
C ALA A 33 -11.00 11.37 -3.35
N ASP A 34 -11.70 10.34 -3.84
CA ASP A 34 -11.28 9.43 -4.92
C ASP A 34 -9.80 9.00 -4.86
N GLY A 35 -9.44 8.33 -3.77
CA GLY A 35 -8.09 7.79 -3.59
C GLY A 35 -8.05 6.65 -2.60
N VAL A 36 -6.90 5.99 -2.49
CA VAL A 36 -6.66 4.92 -1.51
C VAL A 36 -5.39 5.24 -0.74
N ILE A 37 -5.45 5.09 0.58
CA ILE A 37 -4.30 5.25 1.47
C ILE A 37 -3.89 3.88 2.04
N VAL A 38 -2.58 3.64 2.09
CA VAL A 38 -1.99 2.53 2.86
C VAL A 38 -1.22 3.11 4.04
N ARG A 39 -1.43 2.53 5.22
CA ARG A 39 -0.83 2.96 6.49
C ARG A 39 -0.18 1.76 7.15
N GLY A 40 0.98 1.99 7.76
CA GLY A 40 1.74 0.96 8.48
C GLY A 40 2.18 1.46 9.85
N LEU A 41 2.08 0.59 10.86
CA LEU A 41 2.61 0.81 12.20
C LEU A 41 3.57 -0.32 12.53
N SER A 42 4.78 0.00 12.99
CA SER A 42 5.81 -0.99 13.27
C SER A 42 6.59 -0.64 14.53
N THR A 43 7.04 -1.66 15.25
CA THR A 43 7.98 -1.50 16.38
C THR A 43 9.38 -1.11 15.91
N THR A 44 9.68 -1.27 14.61
CA THR A 44 10.95 -0.88 13.99
C THR A 44 10.75 -0.19 12.65
N ALA A 45 11.59 0.80 12.34
CA ALA A 45 11.49 1.54 11.07
C ALA A 45 12.05 0.77 9.86
N ARG A 46 12.84 -0.29 10.07
CA ARG A 46 13.68 -0.89 9.02
C ARG A 46 12.88 -1.55 7.89
N GLY A 47 11.71 -2.14 8.20
CA GLY A 47 10.84 -2.80 7.21
C GLY A 47 9.84 -1.88 6.50
N LEU A 48 9.59 -0.69 7.03
CA LEU A 48 8.53 0.21 6.53
C LEU A 48 8.80 0.71 5.10
N PRO A 49 9.98 1.24 4.75
CA PRO A 49 10.23 1.79 3.41
C PRO A 49 10.10 0.75 2.30
N ALA A 50 10.68 -0.44 2.51
CA ALA A 50 10.65 -1.52 1.53
C ALA A 50 9.21 -1.99 1.25
N MET A 51 8.39 -2.11 2.30
CA MET A 51 7.00 -2.50 2.14
C MET A 51 6.14 -1.40 1.51
N LEU A 52 6.36 -0.13 1.88
CA LEU A 52 5.70 1.01 1.22
C LEU A 52 6.02 1.06 -0.28
N ALA A 53 7.27 0.80 -0.66
CA ALA A 53 7.65 0.71 -2.06
C ALA A 53 6.92 -0.44 -2.78
N ARG A 54 6.73 -1.60 -2.14
CA ARG A 54 5.95 -2.71 -2.72
C ARG A 54 4.47 -2.35 -2.91
N PHE A 55 3.84 -1.72 -1.92
CA PHE A 55 2.46 -1.25 -2.06
C PHE A 55 2.31 -0.20 -3.15
N TRP A 56 3.27 0.74 -3.26
CA TRP A 56 3.33 1.69 -4.35
C TRP A 56 3.39 0.99 -5.70
N SER A 57 4.30 0.01 -5.84
CA SER A 57 4.48 -0.69 -7.10
C SER A 57 3.23 -1.46 -7.52
N PHE A 58 2.57 -2.10 -6.56
CA PHE A 58 1.32 -2.80 -6.78
C PHE A 58 0.20 -1.85 -7.22
N ALA A 59 0.00 -0.75 -6.49
CA ALA A 59 -1.03 0.23 -6.80
C ALA A 59 -0.82 0.92 -8.15
N ARG A 60 0.43 1.30 -8.47
CA ARG A 60 0.76 1.90 -9.77
C ARG A 60 0.51 0.92 -10.91
N ARG A 61 0.95 -0.33 -10.79
CA ARG A 61 0.70 -1.35 -11.81
C ARG A 61 -0.79 -1.59 -12.02
N PHE A 62 -1.59 -1.58 -10.96
CA PHE A 62 -3.04 -1.71 -11.07
C PHE A 62 -3.67 -0.51 -11.83
N LEU A 63 -3.26 0.71 -11.48
CA LEU A 63 -3.85 1.93 -12.05
C LEU A 63 -3.38 2.25 -13.47
N THR A 64 -2.13 1.95 -13.83
CA THR A 64 -1.54 2.36 -15.12
C THR A 64 -1.15 1.19 -16.01
N GLY A 65 -1.14 -0.04 -15.50
CA GLY A 65 -0.64 -1.21 -16.22
C GLY A 65 0.88 -1.26 -16.39
N GLU A 66 1.60 -0.21 -15.96
CA GLU A 66 3.04 -0.04 -16.17
C GLU A 66 3.85 -0.46 -14.94
N GLU A 67 5.13 -0.74 -15.17
CA GLU A 67 6.08 -0.97 -14.09
C GLU A 67 6.30 0.33 -13.28
N ALA A 68 6.23 0.20 -11.97
CA ALA A 68 6.16 1.37 -11.10
C ALA A 68 7.54 1.91 -10.75
N VAL A 69 7.81 3.16 -11.16
CA VAL A 69 8.93 3.92 -10.64
C VAL A 69 8.64 4.33 -9.19
N PRO A 70 9.49 3.97 -8.22
CA PRO A 70 9.28 4.36 -6.83
C PRO A 70 9.33 5.90 -6.68
N PRO A 71 8.49 6.48 -5.82
CA PRO A 71 8.44 7.92 -5.63
C PRO A 71 9.75 8.42 -5.02
N ARG A 72 10.17 9.63 -5.42
CA ARG A 72 11.49 10.20 -5.08
C ARG A 72 11.82 10.24 -3.58
N LYS A 73 10.79 10.24 -2.71
CA LYS A 73 10.90 10.30 -1.24
C LYS A 73 11.02 8.93 -0.55
N LEU A 74 10.99 7.82 -1.30
CA LEU A 74 11.25 6.47 -0.78
C LEU A 74 12.66 5.96 -1.14
N LYS A 75 13.54 6.87 -1.60
CA LYS A 75 14.98 6.61 -1.75
C LYS A 75 15.70 6.71 -0.41
#